data_AF-A0A8X6V699-F1
#
_entry.id   AF-A0A8X6V699-F1
#
_cell.length_a   1.000
_cell.length_b   1.000
_cell.length_c   1.000
_cell.angle_alpha   90.00
_cell.angle_beta   90.00
_cell.angle_gamma   90.00
#
_symmetry.space_group_name_H-M   'P 1'
#
loop_
_entity.id
_entity.type
_entity.pdbx_description
1 polymer ?
#
loop_
_entity_poly.entity_id
_entity_poly.type
_entity_poly.pdbx_seq_one_letter_code
_entity_poly.pdbx_strand_id
1 'polypeptide(L)'
;MAYLGKGRREDLFVLATELNLKFDKSMTIATLKVLIISSEDYDEELTKNIHSTIVEDRKAREENLRIDEQKEKLRIEKREERLRFEQLKLDEQKRKDEFELEKLRIQTQSKLGADTSKESDTKFLVKEISKFIHRFDLKEDISLYLKLFERQAQRLNIDQENCVSHQLGLLPTEVSHIIAREPDDKANSYEHVKDLLLKRFKLTPEKFRQLFVTHQKASERTCIDFYHELNTYFNG
;
A
#
# COMPACT_ATOMS: atom_id res chain seq x y z
N MET A 1 71.08 -21.87 33.63
CA MET A 1 70.97 -22.72 32.41
C MET A 1 69.54 -22.94 31.85
N ALA A 2 68.47 -23.06 32.66
CA ALA A 2 67.09 -23.36 32.18
C ALA A 2 66.35 -22.19 31.47
N TYR A 3 66.87 -20.96 31.52
CA TYR A 3 66.16 -19.75 31.07
C TYR A 3 66.07 -19.63 29.53
N LEU A 4 67.08 -20.11 28.80
CA LEU A 4 67.07 -20.19 27.32
C LEU A 4 66.00 -21.17 26.78
N GLY A 5 65.31 -21.91 27.66
CA GLY A 5 64.17 -22.75 27.31
C GLY A 5 62.88 -21.95 27.06
N LYS A 6 62.80 -20.69 27.49
CA LYS A 6 61.58 -19.87 27.40
C LYS A 6 61.43 -19.14 26.06
N GLY A 7 62.52 -18.99 25.30
CA GLY A 7 62.53 -18.35 23.98
C GLY A 7 62.43 -19.33 22.81
N ARG A 8 61.97 -18.83 21.66
CA ARG A 8 61.96 -19.54 20.38
C ARG A 8 63.32 -19.51 19.70
N ARG A 9 63.44 -20.23 18.58
CA ARG A 9 64.66 -20.20 17.75
C ARG A 9 64.99 -18.78 17.29
N GLU A 10 63.99 -17.97 16.93
CA GLU A 10 64.21 -16.57 16.55
C GLU A 10 64.79 -15.74 17.70
N ASP A 11 64.25 -15.92 18.91
CA ASP A 11 64.71 -15.21 20.12
C ASP A 11 66.19 -15.51 20.42
N LEU A 12 66.62 -16.76 20.18
CA LEU A 12 68.02 -17.18 20.35
C LEU A 12 68.94 -16.66 19.23
N PHE A 13 68.44 -16.45 18.02
CA PHE A 13 69.20 -15.81 16.95
C PHE A 13 69.43 -14.33 17.23
N VAL A 14 68.40 -13.62 17.70
CA VAL A 14 68.55 -12.22 18.10
C VAL A 14 69.54 -12.13 19.27
N LEU A 15 69.41 -13.00 20.26
CA LEU A 15 70.36 -13.06 21.39
C LEU A 15 71.80 -13.32 20.94
N ALA A 16 72.03 -14.29 20.05
CA ALA A 16 73.37 -14.59 19.53
C ALA A 16 73.93 -13.42 18.70
N THR A 17 73.06 -12.64 18.04
CA THR A 17 73.45 -11.42 17.31
C THR A 17 73.86 -10.29 18.27
N GLU A 18 73.09 -10.06 19.33
CA GLU A 18 73.38 -9.06 20.37
C GLU A 18 74.69 -9.38 21.12
N LEU A 19 75.01 -10.67 21.28
CA LEU A 19 76.27 -11.16 21.86
C LEU A 19 77.43 -11.20 20.84
N ASN A 20 77.24 -10.72 19.61
CA ASN A 20 78.24 -10.74 18.52
C ASN A 20 78.82 -12.13 18.20
N LEU A 21 78.04 -13.19 18.40
CA LEU A 21 78.45 -14.57 18.11
C LEU A 21 78.25 -14.88 16.63
N LYS A 22 79.22 -15.59 16.03
CA LYS A 22 79.07 -16.14 14.68
C LYS A 22 78.27 -17.42 14.74
N PHE A 23 77.06 -17.40 14.21
CA PHE A 23 76.20 -18.57 14.09
C PHE A 23 75.68 -18.73 12.66
N ASP A 24 75.30 -19.95 12.30
CA ASP A 24 74.63 -20.23 11.05
C ASP A 24 73.10 -20.33 11.27
N LYS A 25 72.31 -19.80 10.33
CA LYS A 25 70.85 -19.86 10.37
C LYS A 25 70.33 -21.29 10.31
N SER A 26 71.12 -22.25 9.84
CA SER A 26 70.76 -23.68 9.86
C SER A 26 70.86 -24.32 11.27
N MET A 27 71.60 -23.71 12.20
CA MET A 27 71.84 -24.28 13.54
C MET A 27 70.55 -24.54 14.32
N THR A 28 70.51 -25.69 14.99
CA THR A 28 69.40 -26.07 15.87
C THR A 28 69.39 -25.26 17.16
N ILE A 29 68.23 -25.20 17.84
CA ILE A 29 68.09 -24.57 19.15
C ILE A 29 69.11 -25.13 20.16
N ALA A 30 69.37 -26.44 20.13
CA ALA A 30 70.33 -27.07 21.02
C ALA A 30 71.77 -26.59 20.76
N THR A 31 72.19 -26.56 19.49
CA THR A 31 73.53 -26.08 19.11
C THR A 31 73.72 -24.59 19.41
N LEU A 32 72.67 -23.77 19.25
CA LEU A 32 72.71 -22.33 19.58
C LEU A 32 72.85 -22.09 21.08
N LYS A 33 72.14 -22.87 21.90
CA LYS A 33 72.27 -22.79 23.37
C LYS A 33 73.68 -23.10 23.83
N VAL A 34 74.28 -24.16 23.28
CA VAL A 34 75.67 -24.53 23.58
C VAL A 34 76.62 -23.42 23.13
N LEU A 35 76.46 -22.88 21.93
CA LEU A 35 77.31 -21.79 21.41
C LEU A 35 77.28 -20.54 22.31
N ILE A 36 76.10 -20.16 22.82
CA ILE A 36 75.95 -18.99 23.70
C ILE A 36 76.62 -19.22 25.05
N ILE A 37 76.46 -20.42 25.63
CA ILE A 37 77.01 -20.76 26.95
C ILE A 37 78.53 -21.00 26.90
N SER A 38 79.04 -21.48 25.77
CA SER A 38 80.48 -21.73 25.55
C SER A 38 81.26 -20.50 25.08
N SER A 39 80.64 -19.31 25.06
CA SER A 39 81.33 -18.05 24.75
C SER A 39 82.33 -17.69 25.87
N GLU A 40 83.50 -17.17 25.49
CA GLU A 40 84.54 -16.74 26.45
C GLU A 40 84.04 -15.58 27.33
N ASP A 41 83.17 -14.73 26.79
CA ASP A 41 82.59 -13.55 27.48
C ASP A 41 81.19 -13.83 28.07
N TYR A 42 80.86 -15.09 28.37
CA TYR A 42 79.54 -15.45 28.89
C TYR A 42 79.32 -14.96 30.33
N ASP A 43 78.41 -14.00 30.48
CA ASP A 43 77.82 -13.60 31.76
C ASP A 43 76.36 -14.09 31.83
N GLU A 44 76.06 -14.95 32.81
CA GLU A 44 74.73 -15.54 32.96
C GLU A 44 73.65 -14.51 33.27
N GLU A 45 73.95 -13.47 34.06
CA GLU A 45 72.97 -12.46 34.48
C GLU A 45 72.69 -11.48 33.35
N LEU A 46 73.74 -11.00 32.67
CA LEU A 46 73.62 -10.15 31.49
C LEU A 46 72.87 -10.87 30.36
N THR A 47 73.28 -12.10 30.03
CA THR A 47 72.67 -12.89 28.95
C THR A 47 71.20 -13.21 29.25
N LYS A 48 70.87 -13.50 30.51
CA LYS A 48 69.48 -13.74 30.93
C LYS A 48 68.62 -12.49 30.84
N ASN A 49 69.16 -11.32 31.17
CA ASN A 49 68.44 -10.06 31.05
C ASN A 49 68.16 -9.73 29.58
N ILE A 50 69.18 -9.81 28.71
CA ILE A 50 69.02 -9.60 27.26
C ILE A 50 68.00 -10.59 26.68
N HIS A 51 68.10 -11.88 27.03
CA HIS A 51 67.15 -12.89 26.58
C HIS A 51 65.71 -12.61 27.06
N SER A 52 65.56 -12.16 28.31
CA SER A 52 64.24 -11.83 28.87
C SER A 52 63.62 -10.64 28.14
N THR A 53 64.38 -9.58 27.89
CA THR A 53 63.94 -8.42 27.11
C THR A 53 63.53 -8.82 25.68
N ILE A 54 64.32 -9.65 24.98
CA ILE A 54 63.96 -10.13 23.63
C ILE A 54 62.64 -10.91 23.64
N VAL A 55 62.47 -11.81 24.61
CA VAL A 55 61.25 -12.61 24.73
C VAL A 55 60.03 -11.74 25.09
N GLU A 56 60.21 -10.74 25.93
CA GLU A 56 59.18 -9.76 26.30
C GLU A 56 58.80 -8.88 25.09
N ASP A 57 59.78 -8.34 24.36
CA ASP A 57 59.56 -7.56 23.15
C ASP A 57 58.79 -8.35 22.08
N ARG A 58 59.14 -9.62 21.86
CA ARG A 58 58.40 -10.48 20.91
C ARG A 58 56.95 -10.64 21.36
N LYS A 59 56.71 -10.92 22.64
CA LYS A 59 55.35 -11.07 23.18
C LYS A 59 54.56 -9.77 23.05
N ALA A 60 55.17 -8.63 23.35
CA ALA A 60 54.55 -7.31 23.21
C ALA A 60 54.18 -7.01 21.74
N ARG A 61 55.05 -7.36 20.78
CA ARG A 61 54.73 -7.24 19.34
C ARG A 61 53.57 -8.15 18.94
N GLU A 62 53.56 -9.42 19.36
CA GLU A 62 52.47 -10.36 19.10
C GLU A 62 51.13 -9.88 19.70
N GLU A 63 51.17 -9.28 20.90
CA GLU A 63 49.99 -8.71 21.55
C GLU A 63 49.48 -7.45 20.82
N ASN A 64 50.37 -6.54 20.44
CA ASN A 64 50.00 -5.36 19.66
C ASN A 64 49.38 -5.73 18.31
N LEU A 65 49.94 -6.72 17.62
CA LEU A 65 49.36 -7.28 16.39
C LEU A 65 47.92 -7.77 16.60
N ARG A 66 47.67 -8.50 17.69
CA ARG A 66 46.31 -8.97 18.03
C ARG A 66 45.35 -7.82 18.33
N ILE A 67 45.82 -6.80 19.03
CA ILE A 67 45.03 -5.61 19.34
C ILE A 67 44.69 -4.85 18.05
N ASP A 68 45.64 -4.70 17.14
CA ASP A 68 45.42 -4.02 15.86
C ASP A 68 44.46 -4.80 14.95
N GLU A 69 44.58 -6.14 14.89
CA GLU A 69 43.62 -7.00 14.20
C GLU A 69 42.20 -6.86 14.79
N GLN A 70 42.06 -6.83 16.12
CA GLN A 70 40.78 -6.63 16.78
C GLN A 70 40.19 -5.25 16.51
N LYS A 71 41.02 -4.20 16.54
CA LYS A 71 40.60 -2.84 16.20
C LYS A 71 40.13 -2.74 14.75
N GLU A 72 40.83 -3.37 13.81
CA GLU A 72 40.43 -3.34 12.41
C GLU A 72 39.12 -4.08 12.18
N LYS A 73 38.91 -5.24 12.83
CA LYS A 73 37.62 -5.96 12.82
C LYS A 73 36.47 -5.08 13.33
N LEU A 74 36.66 -4.41 14.47
CA LEU A 74 35.67 -3.48 15.02
C LEU A 74 35.38 -2.29 14.09
N ARG A 75 36.40 -1.81 13.36
CA ARG A 75 36.22 -0.72 12.37
C ARG A 75 35.41 -1.17 11.18
N ILE A 76 35.62 -2.40 10.70
CA ILE A 76 34.85 -2.99 9.60
C ILE A 76 33.40 -3.20 10.05
N GLU A 77 33.18 -3.82 11.20
CA GLU A 77 31.84 -4.04 11.76
C GLU A 77 31.06 -2.72 11.93
N LYS A 78 31.70 -1.69 12.48
CA LYS A 78 31.09 -0.35 12.64
C LYS A 78 30.78 0.33 11.29
N ARG A 79 31.53 0.03 10.23
CA ARG A 79 31.22 0.51 8.86
C ARG A 79 30.02 -0.24 8.29
N GLU A 80 29.97 -1.56 8.47
CA GLU A 80 28.83 -2.37 8.03
C GLU A 80 27.54 -1.98 8.74
N GLU A 81 27.57 -1.74 10.05
CA GLU A 81 26.40 -1.25 10.79
C GLU A 81 25.91 0.11 10.28
N ARG A 82 26.83 1.04 9.96
CA ARG A 82 26.47 2.33 9.38
C ARG A 82 25.78 2.19 8.03
N LEU A 83 26.30 1.32 7.16
CA LEU A 83 25.69 1.04 5.86
C LEU A 83 24.31 0.39 6.01
N ARG A 84 24.14 -0.55 6.93
CA ARG A 84 22.84 -1.15 7.24
C ARG A 84 21.85 -0.11 7.76
N PHE A 85 22.29 0.78 8.64
CA PHE A 85 21.47 1.86 9.16
C PHE A 85 21.06 2.85 8.07
N GLU A 86 21.98 3.23 7.19
CA GLU A 86 21.71 4.10 6.05
C GLU A 86 20.73 3.46 5.05
N GLN A 87 20.88 2.17 4.76
CA GLN A 87 19.92 1.41 3.94
C GLN A 87 18.52 1.39 4.56
N LEU A 88 18.41 1.08 5.86
CA LEU A 88 17.12 1.11 6.56
C LEU A 88 16.46 2.49 6.49
N LYS A 89 17.25 3.55 6.66
CA LYS A 89 16.75 4.93 6.56
C LYS A 89 16.28 5.26 5.15
N LEU A 90 17.02 4.83 4.13
CA LEU A 90 16.64 5.01 2.73
C LEU A 90 15.35 4.25 2.41
N ASP A 91 15.20 3.02 2.90
CA ASP A 91 13.98 2.22 2.68
C ASP A 91 12.78 2.78 3.45
N GLU A 92 12.98 3.33 4.65
CA GLU A 92 11.92 4.05 5.35
C GLU A 92 11.51 5.31 4.60
N GLN A 93 12.48 6.06 4.06
CA GLN A 93 12.21 7.24 3.25
C GLN A 93 11.47 6.87 1.96
N LYS A 94 11.90 5.83 1.24
CA LYS A 94 11.18 5.32 0.07
C LYS A 94 9.74 4.92 0.41
N ARG A 95 9.50 4.23 1.52
CA ARG A 95 8.14 3.90 1.96
C ARG A 95 7.30 5.15 2.25
N LYS A 96 7.89 6.20 2.82
CA LYS A 96 7.21 7.48 3.03
C LYS A 96 6.91 8.17 1.71
N ASP A 97 7.88 8.22 0.79
CA ASP A 97 7.73 8.81 -0.55
C ASP A 97 6.65 8.06 -1.35
N GLU A 98 6.63 6.71 -1.28
CA GLU A 98 5.58 5.86 -1.88
C GLU A 98 4.21 6.16 -1.28
N PHE A 99 4.11 6.31 0.04
CA PHE A 99 2.87 6.65 0.71
C PHE A 99 2.38 8.05 0.34
N GLU A 100 3.28 9.03 0.26
CA GLU A 100 2.94 10.39 -0.20
C GLU A 100 2.51 10.40 -1.67
N LEU A 101 3.18 9.63 -2.53
CA LEU A 101 2.82 9.50 -3.93
C LEU A 101 1.46 8.82 -4.11
N GLU A 102 1.16 7.78 -3.32
CA GLU A 102 -0.14 7.13 -3.34
C GLU A 102 -1.24 8.06 -2.80
N LYS A 103 -0.96 8.84 -1.75
CA LYS A 103 -1.89 9.88 -1.27
C LYS A 103 -2.14 10.94 -2.34
N LEU A 104 -1.10 11.39 -3.04
CA LEU A 104 -1.22 12.34 -4.14
C LEU A 104 -1.96 11.73 -5.33
N ARG A 105 -1.76 10.44 -5.62
CA ARG A 105 -2.49 9.69 -6.64
C ARG A 105 -3.97 9.60 -6.30
N ILE A 106 -4.33 9.24 -5.07
CA ILE A 106 -5.72 9.21 -4.60
C ILE A 106 -6.32 10.62 -4.66
N GLN A 107 -5.59 11.65 -4.24
CA GLN A 107 -6.06 13.04 -4.31
C GLN A 107 -6.23 13.53 -5.75
N THR A 108 -5.35 13.10 -6.65
CA THR A 108 -5.42 13.43 -8.08
C THR A 108 -6.52 12.63 -8.76
N GLN A 109 -6.73 11.37 -8.39
CA GLN A 109 -7.86 10.57 -8.83
C GLN A 109 -9.19 11.07 -8.26
N SER A 110 -9.23 11.62 -7.06
CA SER A 110 -10.45 12.27 -6.53
C SER A 110 -10.71 13.61 -7.23
N LYS A 111 -9.65 14.33 -7.64
CA LYS A 111 -9.77 15.59 -8.40
C LYS A 111 -10.09 15.36 -9.89
N LEU A 112 -9.49 14.37 -10.53
CA LEU A 112 -9.76 13.94 -11.92
C LEU A 112 -11.05 13.11 -12.00
N GLY A 113 -11.42 12.44 -10.90
CA GLY A 113 -12.69 11.74 -10.74
C GLY A 113 -13.89 12.69 -10.72
N ALA A 114 -13.71 14.01 -10.56
CA ALA A 114 -14.80 14.96 -10.74
C ALA A 114 -15.36 14.96 -12.19
N ASP A 115 -14.56 14.58 -13.19
CA ASP A 115 -15.00 14.50 -14.59
C ASP A 115 -15.31 13.07 -15.07
N THR A 116 -14.77 12.02 -14.44
CA THR A 116 -15.07 10.62 -14.83
C THR A 116 -15.95 9.83 -13.84
N SER A 117 -16.13 10.26 -12.58
CA SER A 117 -16.98 9.54 -11.62
C SER A 117 -18.47 9.74 -11.90
N LYS A 118 -18.86 10.87 -12.52
CA LYS A 118 -20.26 11.11 -12.88
C LYS A 118 -20.81 10.00 -13.77
N GLU A 119 -20.04 9.45 -14.71
CA GLU A 119 -20.50 8.36 -15.57
C GLU A 119 -20.56 6.98 -14.88
N SER A 120 -19.61 6.65 -13.99
CA SER A 120 -19.62 5.35 -13.30
C SER A 120 -20.65 5.31 -12.16
N ASP A 121 -20.79 6.41 -11.43
CA ASP A 121 -21.77 6.55 -10.35
C ASP A 121 -23.19 6.61 -10.93
N THR A 122 -23.43 7.34 -12.03
CA THR A 122 -24.74 7.29 -12.71
C THR A 122 -25.05 5.91 -13.27
N LYS A 123 -24.09 5.19 -13.89
CA LYS A 123 -24.33 3.81 -14.36
C LYS A 123 -24.63 2.84 -13.20
N PHE A 124 -23.96 2.98 -12.06
CA PHE A 124 -24.19 2.16 -10.87
C PHE A 124 -25.56 2.46 -10.25
N LEU A 125 -25.91 3.73 -10.07
CA LEU A 125 -27.16 4.18 -9.47
C LEU A 125 -28.38 3.91 -10.39
N VAL A 126 -28.26 4.03 -11.72
CA VAL A 126 -29.31 3.61 -12.69
C VAL A 126 -29.59 2.12 -12.57
N LYS A 127 -28.55 1.29 -12.43
CA LYS A 127 -28.71 -0.16 -12.23
C LYS A 127 -29.35 -0.48 -10.88
N GLU A 128 -29.17 0.36 -9.88
CA GLU A 128 -29.74 0.18 -8.55
C GLU A 128 -31.22 0.58 -8.51
N ILE A 129 -31.60 1.73 -9.06
CA ILE A 129 -33.02 2.15 -9.11
C ILE A 129 -33.85 1.23 -10.00
N SER A 130 -33.29 0.75 -11.12
CA SER A 130 -33.98 -0.20 -12.00
C SER A 130 -34.30 -1.55 -11.31
N LYS A 131 -33.70 -1.86 -10.16
CA LYS A 131 -34.11 -3.03 -9.34
C LYS A 131 -35.36 -2.77 -8.50
N PHE A 132 -35.64 -1.50 -8.18
CA PHE A 132 -36.73 -1.11 -7.29
C PHE A 132 -37.95 -0.54 -8.03
N ILE A 133 -37.76 -0.07 -9.26
CA ILE A 133 -38.82 0.51 -10.10
C ILE A 133 -38.79 -0.19 -11.45
N HIS A 134 -39.98 -0.61 -11.91
CA HIS A 134 -40.17 -1.14 -13.27
C HIS A 134 -40.15 -0.01 -14.30
N ARG A 135 -39.89 -0.34 -15.56
CA ARG A 135 -39.94 0.65 -16.64
C ARG A 135 -41.37 1.17 -16.81
N PHE A 136 -41.51 2.48 -16.97
CA PHE A 136 -42.81 3.11 -17.15
C PHE A 136 -43.53 2.54 -18.37
N ASP A 137 -44.81 2.17 -18.22
CA ASP A 137 -45.69 1.81 -19.34
C ASP A 137 -46.69 2.94 -19.60
N LEU A 138 -46.95 3.25 -20.87
CA LEU A 138 -47.90 4.27 -21.33
C LEU A 138 -49.36 3.99 -20.93
N LYS A 139 -49.64 2.79 -20.41
CA LYS A 139 -50.93 2.37 -19.86
C LYS A 139 -51.12 2.75 -18.39
N GLU A 140 -50.03 3.01 -17.66
CA GLU A 140 -50.05 3.36 -16.24
C GLU A 140 -50.27 4.86 -16.02
N ASP A 141 -50.72 5.24 -14.82
CA ASP A 141 -50.79 6.66 -14.45
C ASP A 141 -49.39 7.19 -14.18
N ILE A 142 -48.95 8.11 -15.04
CA ILE A 142 -47.65 8.78 -14.88
C ILE A 142 -47.56 9.54 -13.55
N SER A 143 -48.67 10.03 -13.02
CA SER A 143 -48.72 10.75 -11.74
C SER A 143 -48.33 9.83 -10.58
N LEU A 144 -48.80 8.58 -10.62
CA LEU A 144 -48.48 7.56 -9.62
C LEU A 144 -47.04 7.07 -9.78
N TYR A 145 -46.61 6.85 -11.02
CA TYR A 145 -45.25 6.46 -11.35
C TYR A 145 -44.21 7.49 -10.85
N LEU A 146 -44.46 8.78 -11.09
CA LEU A 146 -43.59 9.87 -10.62
C LEU A 146 -43.49 9.90 -9.09
N LYS A 147 -44.61 9.73 -8.37
CA LYS A 147 -44.60 9.63 -6.90
C LYS A 147 -43.79 8.44 -6.40
N LEU A 148 -43.88 7.29 -7.07
CA LEU A 148 -43.09 6.11 -6.72
C LEU A 148 -41.60 6.38 -6.93
N PHE A 149 -41.24 7.00 -8.06
CA PHE A 149 -39.89 7.41 -8.37
C PHE A 149 -39.32 8.38 -7.33
N GLU A 150 -40.05 9.44 -6.97
CA GLU A 150 -39.63 10.41 -5.95
C GLU A 150 -39.34 9.77 -4.60
N ARG A 151 -40.18 8.82 -4.17
CA ARG A 151 -39.95 8.09 -2.91
C ARG A 151 -38.68 7.25 -2.95
N GLN A 152 -38.36 6.62 -4.09
CA GLN A 152 -37.12 5.84 -4.19
C GLN A 152 -35.89 6.74 -4.33
N ALA A 153 -35.99 7.84 -5.08
CA ALA A 153 -34.93 8.83 -5.19
C ALA A 153 -34.57 9.43 -3.81
N GLN A 154 -35.59 9.71 -2.98
CA GLN A 154 -35.39 10.14 -1.59
C GLN A 154 -34.74 9.04 -0.73
N ARG A 155 -35.16 7.79 -0.85
CA ARG A 155 -34.57 6.67 -0.08
C ARG A 155 -33.11 6.42 -0.41
N LEU A 156 -32.72 6.67 -1.66
CA LEU A 156 -31.36 6.49 -2.16
C LEU A 156 -30.51 7.78 -2.08
N ASN A 157 -31.05 8.87 -1.52
CA ASN A 157 -30.40 10.19 -1.45
C ASN A 157 -29.82 10.65 -2.79
N ILE A 158 -30.63 10.55 -3.86
CA ILE A 158 -30.20 10.94 -5.21
C ILE A 158 -30.29 12.45 -5.35
N ASP A 159 -29.17 13.07 -5.77
CA ASP A 159 -29.13 14.50 -6.08
C ASP A 159 -30.05 14.85 -7.26
N GLN A 160 -30.63 16.05 -7.22
CA GLN A 160 -31.54 16.56 -8.26
C GLN A 160 -30.90 16.58 -9.65
N GLU A 161 -29.59 16.88 -9.74
CA GLU A 161 -28.82 16.89 -10.99
C GLU A 161 -28.78 15.50 -11.66
N ASN A 162 -28.75 14.45 -10.85
CA ASN A 162 -28.71 13.08 -11.34
C ASN A 162 -30.11 12.51 -11.56
N CYS A 163 -31.15 13.08 -10.93
CA CYS A 163 -32.51 12.59 -10.92
C CYS A 163 -33.10 12.38 -12.33
N VAL A 164 -32.90 13.35 -13.24
CA VAL A 164 -33.39 13.25 -14.63
C VAL A 164 -32.69 12.13 -15.39
N SER A 165 -31.37 12.01 -15.28
CA SER A 165 -30.59 10.96 -15.94
C SER A 165 -31.05 9.57 -15.52
N HIS A 166 -31.38 9.41 -14.23
CA HIS A 166 -31.95 8.18 -13.69
C HIS A 166 -33.36 7.90 -14.23
N GLN A 167 -34.19 8.94 -14.31
CA GLN A 167 -35.54 8.84 -14.83
C GLN A 167 -35.53 8.45 -16.32
N LEU A 168 -34.63 9.03 -17.12
CA LEU A 168 -34.51 8.77 -18.56
C LEU A 168 -34.21 7.28 -18.86
N GLY A 169 -33.45 6.61 -18.00
CA GLY A 169 -33.15 5.17 -18.12
C GLY A 169 -34.33 4.25 -17.83
N LEU A 170 -35.38 4.75 -17.17
CA LEU A 170 -36.58 4.00 -16.80
C LEU A 170 -37.79 4.32 -17.69
N LEU A 171 -37.69 5.36 -18.51
CA LEU A 171 -38.74 5.79 -19.43
C LEU A 171 -38.62 5.08 -20.79
N PRO A 172 -39.75 4.76 -21.45
CA PRO A 172 -39.76 4.34 -22.83
C PRO A 172 -39.15 5.39 -23.76
N THR A 173 -38.61 4.93 -24.88
CA THR A 173 -37.94 5.76 -25.88
C THR A 173 -38.83 6.89 -26.39
N GLU A 174 -40.14 6.66 -26.52
CA GLU A 174 -41.13 7.65 -26.95
C GLU A 174 -41.18 8.86 -26.01
N VAL A 175 -41.07 8.62 -24.70
CA VAL A 175 -41.10 9.66 -23.67
C VAL A 175 -39.76 10.38 -23.63
N SER A 176 -38.66 9.62 -23.68
CA SER A 176 -37.28 10.15 -23.70
C SER A 176 -37.04 11.08 -24.89
N HIS A 177 -37.60 10.76 -26.07
CA HIS A 177 -37.53 11.62 -27.25
C HIS A 177 -38.25 12.96 -27.08
N ILE A 178 -39.30 13.04 -26.26
CA ILE A 178 -39.99 14.31 -25.99
C ILE A 178 -39.13 15.20 -25.09
N ILE A 179 -38.49 14.59 -24.08
CA ILE A 179 -37.56 15.30 -23.19
C ILE A 179 -36.34 15.82 -23.97
N ALA A 180 -35.80 15.02 -24.90
CA ALA A 180 -34.66 15.40 -25.74
C ALA A 180 -34.95 16.56 -26.73
N ARG A 181 -36.20 16.98 -26.90
CA ARG A 181 -36.57 18.14 -27.73
C ARG A 181 -36.63 19.45 -26.96
N GLU A 182 -36.63 19.39 -25.62
CA GLU A 182 -36.52 20.57 -24.77
C GLU A 182 -35.06 21.03 -24.71
N PRO A 183 -34.79 22.33 -24.47
CA PRO A 183 -33.41 22.83 -24.33
C PRO A 183 -32.72 22.20 -23.11
N ASP A 184 -31.41 21.99 -23.18
CA ASP A 184 -30.60 21.28 -22.16
C ASP A 184 -30.85 21.80 -20.74
N ASP A 185 -30.96 23.12 -20.55
CA ASP A 185 -31.24 23.75 -19.25
C ASP A 185 -32.55 23.27 -18.62
N LYS A 186 -33.57 23.03 -19.45
CA LYS A 186 -34.90 22.58 -19.03
C LYS A 186 -35.01 21.07 -18.98
N ALA A 187 -34.32 20.36 -19.89
CA ALA A 187 -34.26 18.92 -19.90
C ALA A 187 -33.58 18.38 -18.64
N ASN A 188 -32.57 19.09 -18.11
CA ASN A 188 -31.87 18.71 -16.88
C ASN A 188 -32.61 19.11 -15.59
N SER A 189 -33.70 19.90 -15.67
CA SER A 189 -34.50 20.28 -14.52
C SER A 189 -35.60 19.25 -14.24
N TYR A 190 -35.49 18.56 -13.09
CA TYR A 190 -36.49 17.57 -12.69
C TYR A 190 -37.90 18.15 -12.59
N GLU A 191 -38.06 19.37 -12.06
CA GLU A 191 -39.38 20.01 -11.95
C GLU A 191 -40.02 20.23 -13.33
N HIS A 192 -39.23 20.68 -14.30
CA HIS A 192 -39.72 20.90 -15.65
C HIS A 192 -40.09 19.59 -16.35
N VAL A 193 -39.24 18.56 -16.23
CA VAL A 193 -39.51 17.23 -16.78
C VAL A 193 -40.75 16.63 -16.15
N LYS A 194 -40.90 16.72 -14.83
CA LYS A 194 -42.11 16.28 -14.10
C LYS A 194 -43.36 16.96 -14.64
N ASP A 195 -43.36 18.27 -14.81
CA ASP A 195 -44.50 19.02 -15.33
C ASP A 195 -44.81 18.68 -16.80
N LEU A 196 -43.77 18.50 -17.63
CA LEU A 196 -43.92 18.09 -19.02
C LEU A 196 -44.58 16.72 -19.14
N LEU A 197 -44.12 15.77 -18.32
CA LEU A 197 -44.64 14.41 -18.23
C LEU A 197 -46.10 14.41 -17.75
N LEU A 198 -46.40 15.16 -16.69
CA LEU A 198 -47.78 15.34 -16.22
C LEU A 198 -48.66 16.02 -17.27
N LYS A 199 -48.15 16.98 -18.05
CA LYS A 199 -48.97 17.66 -19.07
C LYS A 199 -49.28 16.77 -20.27
N ARG A 200 -48.35 15.90 -20.68
CA ARG A 200 -48.46 15.08 -21.89
C ARG A 200 -49.06 13.71 -21.66
N PHE A 201 -48.75 13.07 -20.54
CA PHE A 201 -49.09 11.68 -20.28
C PHE A 201 -50.04 11.48 -19.12
N LYS A 202 -50.46 12.54 -18.42
CA LYS A 202 -51.55 12.43 -17.44
C LYS A 202 -52.76 11.85 -18.14
N LEU A 203 -53.20 10.71 -17.62
CA LEU A 203 -54.36 10.02 -18.14
C LEU A 203 -55.55 10.97 -18.08
N THR A 204 -56.18 11.19 -19.24
CA THR A 204 -57.43 11.93 -19.29
C THR A 204 -58.53 11.11 -18.61
N PRO A 205 -59.57 11.76 -18.07
CA PRO A 205 -60.74 11.05 -17.55
C PRO A 205 -61.32 10.05 -18.57
N GLU A 206 -61.19 10.34 -19.85
CA GLU A 206 -61.53 9.45 -20.97
C GLU A 206 -60.77 8.11 -20.94
N LYS A 207 -59.44 8.15 -20.74
CA LYS A 207 -58.60 6.95 -20.65
C LYS A 207 -58.88 6.16 -19.38
N PHE A 208 -59.14 6.83 -18.25
CA PHE A 208 -59.56 6.16 -17.02
C PHE A 208 -60.90 5.43 -17.22
N ARG A 209 -61.86 6.04 -17.93
CA ARG A 209 -63.11 5.37 -18.31
C ARG A 209 -62.85 4.13 -19.17
N GLN A 210 -61.97 4.24 -20.18
CA GLN A 210 -61.62 3.10 -21.03
C GLN A 210 -60.96 1.97 -20.21
N LEU A 211 -59.99 2.31 -19.35
CA LEU A 211 -59.33 1.34 -18.46
C LEU A 211 -60.35 0.66 -17.54
N PHE A 212 -61.25 1.41 -16.92
CA PHE A 212 -62.32 0.88 -16.07
C PHE A 212 -63.23 -0.10 -16.82
N VAL A 213 -63.63 0.23 -18.06
CA VAL A 213 -64.47 -0.64 -18.90
C VAL A 213 -63.76 -1.93 -19.29
N THR A 214 -62.45 -1.86 -19.55
CA THR A 214 -61.63 -3.04 -19.88
C THR A 214 -61.19 -3.84 -18.65
N HIS A 215 -61.30 -3.27 -17.44
CA HIS A 215 -60.90 -3.93 -16.20
C HIS A 215 -61.91 -5.00 -15.81
N GLN A 216 -61.54 -6.26 -15.96
CA GLN A 216 -62.40 -7.39 -15.62
C GLN A 216 -61.93 -8.08 -14.36
N LYS A 217 -62.88 -8.61 -13.58
CA LYS A 217 -62.59 -9.41 -12.40
C LYS A 217 -61.83 -10.67 -12.81
N ALA A 218 -60.60 -10.83 -12.33
CA ALA A 218 -59.85 -12.08 -12.48
C ALA A 218 -60.64 -13.26 -11.88
N SER A 219 -60.64 -14.41 -12.56
CA SER A 219 -61.43 -15.58 -12.18
C SER A 219 -61.16 -16.08 -10.75
N GLU A 220 -59.99 -15.77 -10.20
CA GLU A 220 -59.52 -16.20 -8.88
C GLU A 220 -59.81 -15.21 -7.73
N ARG A 221 -60.23 -13.96 -8.02
CA ARG A 221 -60.46 -12.93 -6.98
C ARG A 221 -61.91 -12.87 -6.52
N THR A 222 -62.15 -12.58 -5.24
CA THR A 222 -63.53 -12.32 -4.76
C THR A 222 -64.04 -10.96 -5.24
N CYS A 223 -65.35 -10.76 -5.27
CA CYS A 223 -65.94 -9.49 -5.68
C CYS A 223 -65.59 -8.34 -4.72
N ILE A 224 -65.33 -8.66 -3.44
CA ILE A 224 -64.91 -7.70 -2.42
C ILE A 224 -63.48 -7.22 -2.71
N ASP A 225 -62.56 -8.14 -3.03
CA ASP A 225 -61.19 -7.80 -3.41
C ASP A 225 -61.15 -6.92 -4.66
N PHE A 226 -62.01 -7.23 -5.64
CA PHE A 226 -62.14 -6.44 -6.87
C PHE A 226 -62.67 -5.02 -6.61
N TYR A 227 -63.64 -4.86 -5.71
CA TYR A 227 -64.12 -3.54 -5.30
C TYR A 227 -63.03 -2.72 -4.60
N HIS A 228 -62.27 -3.33 -3.69
CA HIS A 228 -61.16 -2.65 -3.01
C HIS A 228 -60.06 -2.23 -4.00
N GLU A 229 -59.70 -3.09 -4.94
CA GLU A 229 -58.76 -2.78 -6.01
C GLU A 229 -59.20 -1.58 -6.85
N LEU A 230 -60.45 -1.57 -7.32
CA LEU A 230 -61.00 -0.44 -8.07
C LEU A 230 -60.99 0.85 -7.24
N ASN A 231 -61.32 0.77 -5.95
CA ASN A 231 -61.32 1.93 -5.08
C ASN A 231 -59.89 2.47 -4.85
N THR A 232 -58.90 1.60 -4.68
CA THR A 232 -57.50 2.02 -4.51
C THR A 232 -56.90 2.60 -5.80
N TYR A 233 -57.24 2.04 -6.97
CA TYR A 233 -56.64 2.45 -8.24
C TYR A 233 -57.26 3.75 -8.81
N PHE A 234 -58.57 3.96 -8.64
CA PHE A 234 -59.26 5.11 -9.24
C PHE A 234 -59.52 6.27 -8.26
N ASN A 235 -59.41 6.06 -6.94
CA ASN A 235 -59.64 7.11 -5.93
C ASN A 235 -58.39 7.46 -5.08
N GLY A 236 -57.23 6.84 -5.30
CA GLY A 236 -55.96 7.13 -4.59
C GLY A 236 -55.01 8.03 -5.38
#